data_AF-A0A7Y2GTT7-F1
#
_entry.id   AF-A0A7Y2GTT7-F1
#
_cell.length_a   1.000
_cell.length_b   1.000
_cell.length_c   1.000
_cell.angle_alpha   90.00
_cell.angle_beta   90.00
_cell.angle_gamma   90.00
#
_symmetry.space_group_name_H-M   'P 1'
#
loop_
_entity.id
_entity.type
_entity.pdbx_description
1 polymer ?
#
loop_
_entity_poly.entity_id
_entity_poly.type
_entity_poly.pdbx_seq_one_letter_code
_entity_poly.pdbx_strand_id
1 'polypeptide(L)'
;MDRREFGKSVAIAGGVAGIGLLGSCAAWETAPEIEALPQIPKKLSESMYAKALQITKEKVRGGDTEVFFKKPFIDAAFSKNIFLWDTCFMACFSKYHLETLPVYQALDNFYERADDDGYICREYRQDGRPVWRKDHPVSINPPLMAFAELEIYSVSRDLERSDIEEEF
;
A
#
# COMPACT_ATOMS: atom_id res chain seq x y z
N MET A 1 -3.27 -20.22 19.72
CA MET A 1 -4.58 -20.76 19.32
C MET A 1 -4.67 -20.73 17.80
N ASP A 2 -4.88 -21.89 17.19
CA ASP A 2 -4.85 -22.10 15.74
C ASP A 2 -6.14 -21.55 15.09
N ARG A 3 -6.00 -20.68 14.09
CA ARG A 3 -7.10 -20.03 13.34
C ARG A 3 -8.05 -21.04 12.68
N ARG A 4 -7.67 -22.31 12.59
CA ARG A 4 -8.42 -23.40 11.94
C ARG A 4 -9.57 -23.96 12.78
N GLU A 5 -9.58 -23.75 14.10
CA GLU A 5 -10.59 -24.35 14.98
C GLU A 5 -11.81 -23.44 15.24
N PHE A 6 -11.71 -22.13 14.97
CA PHE A 6 -12.83 -21.20 15.17
C PHE A 6 -14.02 -21.48 14.24
N GLY A 7 -13.76 -22.00 13.03
CA GLY A 7 -14.81 -22.31 12.06
C GLY A 7 -15.69 -23.51 12.44
N LYS A 8 -15.23 -24.39 13.35
CA LYS A 8 -15.96 -25.61 13.71
C LYS A 8 -17.00 -25.39 14.80
N SER A 9 -16.83 -24.37 15.64
CA SER A 9 -17.71 -24.12 16.79
C SER A 9 -19.00 -23.37 16.43
N VAL A 10 -19.03 -22.64 15.31
CA VAL A 10 -20.21 -21.86 14.88
C VAL A 10 -21.33 -22.76 14.31
N ALA A 11 -21.01 -23.96 13.85
CA ALA A 11 -21.97 -24.85 13.19
C ALA A 11 -22.92 -25.61 14.14
N ILE A 12 -22.72 -25.57 15.46
CA ILE A 12 -23.49 -26.39 16.42
C ILE A 12 -24.51 -25.58 17.26
N ALA A 13 -24.40 -24.26 17.30
CA ALA A 13 -25.27 -23.41 18.12
C ALA A 13 -26.13 -22.46 17.27
N GLY A 14 -27.12 -23.00 16.57
CA GLY A 14 -28.00 -22.16 15.74
C GLY A 14 -29.11 -22.93 15.04
N GLY A 15 -29.79 -23.82 15.76
CA GLY A 15 -30.99 -24.47 15.26
C GLY A 15 -32.10 -23.45 14.98
N VAL A 16 -32.67 -23.54 13.77
CA VAL A 16 -34.06 -23.19 13.43
C VAL A 16 -34.44 -21.71 13.54
N ALA A 17 -33.90 -20.85 12.66
CA ALA A 17 -34.62 -19.70 12.10
C ALA A 17 -33.79 -19.04 10.99
N GLY A 18 -34.21 -19.17 9.72
CA GLY A 18 -33.59 -18.44 8.61
C GLY A 18 -33.33 -19.24 7.34
N ILE A 19 -34.19 -20.20 6.99
CA ILE A 19 -34.23 -20.79 5.65
C ILE A 19 -34.76 -19.71 4.71
N GLY A 20 -33.88 -18.84 4.19
CA GLY A 20 -34.29 -17.74 3.32
C GLY A 20 -33.20 -16.96 2.60
N LEU A 21 -31.91 -17.14 2.94
CA LEU A 21 -30.80 -16.39 2.29
C LEU A 21 -29.63 -17.26 1.81
N LEU A 22 -29.73 -18.59 1.85
CA LEU A 22 -28.65 -19.50 1.44
C LEU A 22 -28.55 -19.74 -0.08
N GLY A 23 -29.25 -18.94 -0.90
CA GLY A 23 -29.27 -19.08 -2.36
C GLY A 23 -28.21 -18.30 -3.14
N SER A 24 -27.29 -17.57 -2.48
CA SER A 24 -26.28 -16.75 -3.18
C SER A 24 -24.85 -17.28 -3.13
N CYS A 25 -24.60 -18.40 -2.44
CA CYS A 25 -23.34 -19.11 -2.58
C CYS A 25 -23.49 -20.16 -3.69
N ALA A 26 -23.44 -19.73 -4.94
CA ALA A 26 -22.98 -20.63 -5.99
C ALA A 26 -21.61 -21.14 -5.53
N ALA A 27 -21.41 -22.47 -5.51
CA ALA A 27 -20.11 -23.04 -5.26
C ALA A 27 -19.14 -22.37 -6.23
N TRP A 28 -18.17 -21.62 -5.70
CA TRP A 28 -17.07 -21.12 -6.51
C TRP A 28 -16.46 -22.36 -7.17
N GLU A 29 -16.50 -22.40 -8.51
CA GLU A 29 -15.71 -23.40 -9.22
C GLU A 29 -14.27 -23.21 -8.73
N THR A 30 -13.66 -24.29 -8.24
CA THR A 30 -12.24 -24.28 -7.90
C THR A 30 -11.52 -23.74 -9.12
N ALA A 31 -10.90 -22.56 -8.98
CA ALA A 31 -10.13 -21.98 -10.04
C ALA A 31 -9.21 -23.08 -10.62
N PRO A 32 -9.11 -23.21 -11.95
CA PRO A 32 -8.28 -24.23 -12.54
C PRO A 32 -6.90 -24.17 -11.91
N GLU A 33 -6.33 -25.34 -11.61
CA GLU A 33 -4.98 -25.45 -11.09
C GLU A 33 -4.08 -24.63 -12.00
N ILE A 34 -3.56 -23.51 -11.48
CA ILE A 34 -2.76 -22.58 -12.27
C ILE A 34 -1.54 -23.40 -12.69
N GLU A 35 -1.42 -23.66 -13.99
CA GLU A 35 -0.27 -24.34 -14.57
C GLU A 35 0.99 -23.68 -14.02
N ALA A 36 1.86 -24.48 -13.40
CA ALA A 36 2.99 -23.97 -12.65
C ALA A 36 3.77 -22.99 -13.54
N LEU A 37 3.85 -21.73 -13.10
CA LEU A 37 4.57 -20.70 -13.85
C LEU A 37 5.98 -21.21 -14.18
N PRO A 38 6.51 -20.89 -15.38
CA PRO A 38 7.86 -21.29 -15.75
C PRO A 38 8.85 -20.89 -14.66
N GLN A 39 9.64 -21.84 -14.18
CA GLN A 39 10.64 -21.57 -13.14
C GLN A 39 11.71 -20.64 -13.70
N ILE A 40 11.74 -19.39 -13.22
CA ILE A 40 12.74 -18.40 -13.64
C ILE A 40 14.10 -18.81 -13.04
N PRO A 41 15.18 -18.92 -13.83
CA PRO A 41 16.49 -19.24 -13.30
C PRO A 41 16.93 -18.25 -12.22
N LYS A 42 17.48 -18.74 -11.10
CA LYS A 42 17.90 -17.92 -9.94
C LYS A 42 18.73 -16.70 -10.36
N LYS A 43 19.74 -16.91 -11.22
CA LYS A 43 20.62 -15.84 -11.72
C LYS A 43 19.86 -14.75 -12.49
N LEU A 44 18.83 -15.14 -13.25
CA LEU A 44 17.99 -14.19 -13.98
C LEU A 44 17.06 -13.43 -13.03
N SER A 45 16.49 -14.11 -12.03
CA SER A 45 15.68 -13.47 -10.99
C SER A 45 16.47 -12.40 -10.22
N GLU A 46 17.71 -12.73 -9.82
CA GLU A 46 18.61 -11.80 -9.14
C GLU A 46 18.97 -10.59 -10.02
N SER A 47 19.25 -10.80 -11.31
CA SER A 47 19.58 -9.69 -12.22
C SER A 47 18.37 -8.80 -12.50
N MET A 48 17.18 -9.37 -12.63
CA MET A 48 15.93 -8.61 -12.77
C MET A 48 15.64 -7.78 -11.52
N TYR A 49 15.79 -8.37 -10.33
CA TYR A 49 15.61 -7.65 -9.06
C TYR A 49 16.60 -6.50 -8.92
N ALA A 50 17.89 -6.76 -9.18
CA ALA A 50 18.92 -5.72 -9.13
C ALA A 50 18.63 -4.58 -10.11
N LYS A 51 18.14 -4.91 -11.32
CA LYS A 51 17.77 -3.90 -12.30
C LYS A 51 16.55 -3.09 -11.89
N ALA A 52 15.53 -3.74 -11.32
CA ALA A 52 14.36 -3.07 -10.77
C ALA A 52 14.77 -2.08 -9.65
N LEU A 53 15.59 -2.53 -8.69
CA LEU A 53 16.12 -1.67 -7.63
C LEU A 53 16.91 -0.47 -8.18
N GLN A 54 17.76 -0.69 -9.19
CA GLN A 54 18.49 0.39 -9.85
C GLN A 54 17.53 1.44 -10.44
N ILE A 55 16.54 1.00 -11.23
CA ILE A 55 15.56 1.89 -11.85
C ILE A 55 14.82 2.69 -10.77
N THR A 56 14.41 2.03 -9.69
CA THR A 56 13.70 2.67 -8.58
C THR A 56 14.56 3.73 -7.88
N LYS A 57 15.85 3.46 -7.65
CA LYS A 57 16.79 4.44 -7.07
C LYS A 57 16.95 5.69 -7.94
N GLU A 58 16.92 5.53 -9.27
CA GLU A 58 16.95 6.65 -10.21
C GLU A 58 15.68 7.51 -10.16
N LYS A 59 14.62 7.08 -9.46
CA LYS A 59 13.37 7.83 -9.27
C LYS A 59 13.27 8.54 -7.92
N VAL A 60 14.32 8.53 -7.11
CA VAL A 60 14.36 9.36 -5.91
C VAL A 60 14.58 10.81 -6.32
N ARG A 61 13.68 11.69 -5.89
CA ARG A 61 13.74 13.15 -6.09
C ARG A 61 13.39 13.86 -4.79
N GLY A 62 13.16 15.18 -4.82
CA GLY A 62 12.98 15.97 -3.60
C GLY A 62 14.23 16.76 -3.23
N GLY A 63 14.20 17.36 -2.05
CA GLY A 63 15.31 18.20 -1.58
C GLY A 63 15.17 19.65 -2.02
N ASP A 64 16.31 20.34 -2.05
CA ASP A 64 16.37 21.77 -2.37
C ASP A 64 15.94 22.11 -3.81
N THR A 65 15.93 21.11 -4.70
CA THR A 65 15.56 21.25 -6.11
C THR A 65 14.05 21.32 -6.34
N GLU A 66 13.23 20.84 -5.39
CA GLU A 66 11.78 20.90 -5.48
C GLU A 66 11.24 22.20 -4.89
N VAL A 67 10.13 22.70 -5.44
CA VAL A 67 9.50 23.94 -4.93
C VAL A 67 8.90 23.70 -3.54
N PHE A 68 8.25 22.55 -3.36
CA PHE A 68 7.42 22.28 -2.18
C PHE A 68 7.83 21.02 -1.41
N PHE A 69 8.10 19.89 -2.09
CA PHE A 69 8.46 18.62 -1.44
C PHE A 69 9.96 18.56 -1.08
N LYS A 70 10.32 19.20 0.04
CA LYS A 70 11.72 19.48 0.42
C LYS A 70 12.51 18.29 0.99
N LYS A 71 11.88 17.18 1.35
CA LYS A 71 12.59 15.97 1.78
C LYS A 71 12.78 15.04 0.58
N PRO A 72 13.91 14.34 0.42
CA PRO A 72 14.04 13.31 -0.61
C PRO A 72 12.96 12.25 -0.45
N PHE A 73 12.33 11.84 -1.55
CA PHE A 73 11.25 10.84 -1.58
C PHE A 73 11.31 10.03 -2.87
N ILE A 74 10.81 8.80 -2.82
CA ILE A 74 10.67 7.93 -3.98
C ILE A 74 9.39 8.29 -4.76
N ASP A 75 9.49 8.46 -6.08
CA ASP A 75 8.41 8.97 -6.95
C ASP A 75 8.09 7.99 -8.10
N ALA A 76 6.81 7.94 -8.51
CA ALA A 76 6.37 7.08 -9.62
C ALA A 76 6.89 7.55 -11.00
N ALA A 77 7.40 8.78 -11.08
CA ALA A 77 8.02 9.41 -12.25
C ALA A 77 7.17 9.42 -13.52
N PHE A 78 5.84 9.40 -13.36
CA PHE A 78 4.89 9.52 -14.47
C PHE A 78 4.69 10.97 -14.91
N SER A 79 4.72 11.91 -13.95
CA SER A 79 4.69 13.35 -14.18
C SER A 79 5.41 14.06 -13.03
N LYS A 80 5.35 15.40 -12.97
CA LYS A 80 5.90 16.15 -11.81
C LYS A 80 5.01 16.08 -10.57
N ASN A 81 3.80 15.54 -10.69
CA ASN A 81 2.86 15.36 -9.60
C ASN A 81 3.22 14.11 -8.78
N ILE A 82 2.80 14.07 -7.53
CA ILE A 82 2.85 12.88 -6.68
C ILE A 82 1.48 12.21 -6.63
N PHE A 83 1.45 10.87 -6.59
CA PHE A 83 0.22 10.06 -6.67
C PHE A 83 0.10 9.13 -5.47
N LEU A 84 -0.98 9.26 -4.69
CA LEU A 84 -1.14 8.55 -3.43
C LEU A 84 -1.21 7.03 -3.63
N TRP A 85 -1.90 6.59 -4.68
CA TRP A 85 -2.06 5.17 -5.01
C TRP A 85 -0.69 4.53 -5.27
N ASP A 86 0.06 5.10 -6.23
CA ASP A 86 1.37 4.62 -6.63
C ASP A 86 2.35 4.61 -5.45
N THR A 87 2.39 5.68 -4.66
CA THR A 87 3.23 5.77 -3.46
C THR A 87 2.92 4.65 -2.46
N CYS A 88 1.63 4.35 -2.21
CA CYS A 88 1.23 3.26 -1.31
C CYS A 88 1.75 1.90 -1.80
N PHE A 89 1.66 1.61 -3.10
CA PHE A 89 2.14 0.33 -3.65
C PHE A 89 3.67 0.25 -3.73
N MET A 90 4.35 1.38 -3.89
CA MET A 90 5.80 1.43 -3.85
C MET A 90 6.36 1.07 -2.46
N ALA A 91 5.57 1.19 -1.38
CA ALA A 91 5.93 0.73 -0.04
C ALA A 91 6.21 -0.78 0.01
N CYS A 92 5.43 -1.59 -0.71
CA CYS A 92 5.59 -3.04 -0.76
C CYS A 92 6.97 -3.47 -1.27
N PHE A 93 7.60 -2.67 -2.14
CA PHE A 93 8.96 -2.89 -2.64
C PHE A 93 10.02 -2.17 -1.80
N SER A 94 9.74 -0.91 -1.43
CA SER A 94 10.70 -0.03 -0.75
C SER A 94 11.02 -0.46 0.67
N LYS A 95 10.11 -1.19 1.33
CA LYS A 95 10.32 -1.75 2.68
C LYS A 95 11.58 -2.60 2.83
N TYR A 96 12.11 -3.15 1.74
CA TYR A 96 13.36 -3.93 1.76
C TYR A 96 14.63 -3.08 1.55
N HIS A 97 14.49 -1.77 1.31
CA HIS A 97 15.58 -0.85 0.97
C HIS A 97 15.38 0.54 1.59
N LEU A 98 14.83 0.61 2.80
CA LEU A 98 14.39 1.86 3.45
C LEU A 98 15.48 2.95 3.54
N GLU A 99 16.75 2.55 3.67
CA GLU A 99 17.89 3.49 3.70
C GLU A 99 18.13 4.21 2.38
N THR A 100 17.71 3.62 1.25
CA THR A 100 18.00 4.14 -0.09
C THR A 100 16.77 4.50 -0.90
N LEU A 101 15.60 4.00 -0.48
CA LEU A 101 14.29 4.29 -1.06
C LEU A 101 13.44 5.00 0.00
N PRO A 102 13.46 6.35 0.06
CA PRO A 102 12.81 7.15 1.11
C PRO A 102 11.28 7.16 0.96
N VAL A 103 10.66 6.01 1.25
CA VAL A 103 9.20 5.82 1.14
C VAL A 103 8.43 6.46 2.29
N TYR A 104 9.06 6.56 3.46
CA TYR A 104 8.53 7.30 4.59
C TYR A 104 8.22 8.75 4.22
N GLN A 105 9.20 9.44 3.64
CA GLN A 105 9.03 10.82 3.18
C GLN A 105 8.02 10.92 2.03
N ALA A 106 7.91 9.88 1.19
CA ALA A 106 6.90 9.84 0.14
C ALA A 106 5.47 9.81 0.72
N LEU A 107 5.23 9.03 1.78
CA LEU A 107 3.95 8.99 2.50
C LEU A 107 3.70 10.28 3.30
N ASP A 108 4.73 10.80 3.98
CA ASP A 108 4.67 12.05 4.75
C ASP A 108 4.25 13.24 3.88
N ASN A 109 4.69 13.30 2.62
CA ASN A 109 4.26 14.33 1.67
C ASN A 109 2.72 14.38 1.49
N PHE A 110 2.01 13.26 1.70
CA PHE A 110 0.55 13.19 1.69
C PHE A 110 -0.06 13.52 3.04
N TYR A 111 0.50 12.99 4.15
CA TYR A 111 0.00 13.29 5.50
C TYR A 111 0.10 14.78 5.83
N GLU A 112 1.19 15.43 5.44
CA GLU A 112 1.34 16.87 5.63
C GLU A 112 0.27 17.68 4.86
N ARG A 113 -0.35 17.09 3.84
CA ARG A 113 -1.41 17.70 3.03
C ARG A 113 -2.82 17.22 3.40
N ALA A 114 -2.99 16.52 4.52
CA ALA A 114 -4.31 16.21 5.03
C ALA A 114 -5.03 17.50 5.44
N ASP A 115 -6.30 17.64 5.04
CA ASP A 115 -7.19 18.65 5.60
C ASP A 115 -7.56 18.29 7.05
N ASP A 116 -8.07 19.25 7.82
CA ASP A 116 -8.50 19.08 9.21
C ASP A 116 -9.55 17.98 9.42
N ASP A 117 -10.28 17.58 8.38
CA ASP A 117 -11.28 16.50 8.43
C ASP A 117 -10.76 15.15 7.90
N GLY A 118 -9.44 15.04 7.68
CA GLY A 118 -8.79 13.82 7.21
C GLY A 118 -8.85 13.59 5.69
N TYR A 119 -9.39 14.53 4.92
CA TYR A 119 -9.29 14.43 3.46
C TYR A 119 -7.84 14.54 2.99
N ILE A 120 -7.42 13.57 2.19
CA ILE A 120 -6.14 13.59 1.49
C ILE A 120 -6.44 13.44 -0.01
N CYS A 121 -6.04 14.42 -0.81
CA CYS A 121 -6.18 14.34 -2.26
C CYS A 121 -5.35 13.19 -2.81
N ARG A 122 -5.89 12.50 -3.81
CA ARG A 122 -5.18 11.40 -4.48
C ARG A 122 -3.95 11.84 -5.28
N GLU A 123 -3.83 13.12 -5.60
CA GLU A 123 -2.81 13.66 -6.49
C GLU A 123 -2.49 15.13 -6.14
N TYR A 124 -1.21 15.41 -5.93
CA TYR A 124 -0.70 16.76 -5.64
C TYR A 124 0.30 17.21 -6.69
N ARG A 125 0.24 18.49 -7.05
CA ARG A 125 1.19 19.12 -7.96
C ARG A 125 2.54 19.34 -7.27
N GLN A 126 3.59 19.56 -8.06
CA GLN A 126 4.95 19.90 -7.57
C GLN A 126 5.01 21.12 -6.62
N ASP A 127 3.97 21.96 -6.62
CA ASP A 127 3.85 23.13 -5.76
C ASP A 127 2.97 22.90 -4.52
N GLY A 128 2.57 21.64 -4.26
CA GLY A 128 1.77 21.24 -3.11
C GLY A 128 0.26 21.41 -3.28
N ARG A 129 -0.23 21.98 -4.39
CA ARG A 129 -1.67 22.17 -4.60
C ARG A 129 -2.36 20.86 -5.01
N PRO A 130 -3.56 20.57 -4.48
CA PRO A 130 -4.31 19.40 -4.91
C PRO A 130 -4.75 19.54 -6.37
N VAL A 131 -4.67 18.45 -7.13
CA VAL A 131 -5.20 18.43 -8.50
C VAL A 131 -6.72 18.37 -8.49
N TRP A 132 -7.29 17.65 -7.53
CA TRP A 132 -8.71 17.42 -7.43
C TRP A 132 -9.32 18.22 -6.29
N ARG A 133 -10.46 18.84 -6.56
CA ARG A 133 -11.31 19.40 -5.51
C ARG A 133 -11.92 18.25 -4.71
N LYS A 134 -12.13 18.49 -3.42
CA LYS A 134 -12.67 17.52 -2.47
C LYS A 134 -14.04 16.97 -2.85
N ASP A 135 -14.90 17.83 -3.40
CA ASP A 135 -16.25 17.49 -3.89
C ASP A 135 -16.25 16.66 -5.19
N HIS A 136 -15.09 16.44 -5.81
CA HIS A 136 -15.00 15.66 -7.03
C HIS A 136 -15.14 14.15 -6.73
N PRO A 137 -15.90 13.37 -7.52
CA PRO A 137 -16.15 11.94 -7.24
C PRO A 137 -14.90 11.05 -7.29
N VAL A 138 -13.81 11.54 -7.89
CA VAL A 138 -12.51 10.86 -7.93
C VAL A 138 -11.44 11.63 -7.18
N SER A 139 -11.78 12.40 -6.14
CA SER A 139 -10.81 13.21 -5.40
C SER A 139 -9.90 12.39 -4.48
N ILE A 140 -10.37 11.22 -4.07
CA ILE A 140 -9.69 10.28 -3.17
C ILE A 140 -9.36 8.96 -3.89
N ASN A 141 -8.33 8.27 -3.41
CA ASN A 141 -8.14 6.85 -3.70
C ASN A 141 -8.79 6.01 -2.58
N PRO A 142 -8.91 4.68 -2.75
CA PRO A 142 -9.22 3.77 -1.65
C PRO A 142 -8.28 3.98 -0.44
N PRO A 143 -8.70 3.62 0.78
CA PRO A 143 -7.94 3.88 2.01
C PRO A 143 -6.70 2.97 2.12
N LEU A 144 -5.65 3.31 1.38
CA LEU A 144 -4.44 2.50 1.23
C LEU A 144 -3.27 2.93 2.14
N MET A 145 -3.33 4.10 2.77
CA MET A 145 -2.22 4.61 3.59
C MET A 145 -1.92 3.67 4.77
N ALA A 146 -2.95 3.20 5.48
CA ALA A 146 -2.78 2.22 6.56
C ALA A 146 -2.19 0.89 6.07
N PHE A 147 -2.56 0.43 4.86
CA PHE A 147 -1.95 -0.75 4.24
C PHE A 147 -0.46 -0.52 3.97
N ALA A 148 -0.09 0.64 3.40
CA ALA A 148 1.30 0.98 3.12
C ALA A 148 2.15 1.04 4.41
N GLU A 149 1.64 1.64 5.48
CA GLU A 149 2.33 1.68 6.78
C GLU A 149 2.51 0.28 7.37
N LEU A 150 1.47 -0.56 7.35
CA LEU A 150 1.57 -1.95 7.83
C LEU A 150 2.54 -2.80 7.00
N GLU A 151 2.58 -2.58 5.68
CA GLU A 151 3.56 -3.23 4.81
C GLU A 151 4.99 -2.85 5.22
N ILE A 152 5.26 -1.58 5.49
CA ILE A 152 6.60 -1.16 5.92
C ILE A 152 6.90 -1.71 7.32
N TYR A 153 5.98 -1.55 8.27
CA TYR A 153 6.11 -2.05 9.63
C TYR A 153 6.39 -3.55 9.71
N SER A 154 5.84 -4.35 8.78
CA SER A 154 6.09 -5.79 8.70
C SER A 154 7.58 -6.16 8.60
N VAL A 155 8.40 -5.24 8.07
CA VAL A 155 9.85 -5.38 7.92
C VAL A 155 10.60 -4.50 8.92
N SER A 156 10.24 -3.22 9.06
CA SER A 156 11.00 -2.27 9.89
C SER A 156 10.84 -2.48 11.39
N ARG A 157 9.65 -2.93 11.84
CA ARG A 157 9.27 -3.02 13.26
C ARG A 157 9.42 -1.69 14.03
N ASP A 158 9.30 -0.59 13.30
CA ASP A 158 9.41 0.77 13.83
C ASP A 158 8.11 1.19 14.53
N LEU A 159 8.09 1.03 15.86
CA LEU A 159 6.92 1.35 16.68
C LEU A 159 6.67 2.86 16.75
N GLU A 160 7.75 3.67 16.82
CA GLU A 160 7.66 5.13 16.88
C GLU A 160 6.93 5.70 15.66
N ARG A 161 7.16 5.11 14.47
CA ARG A 161 6.43 5.50 13.27
C ARG A 161 4.96 5.08 13.28
N SER A 162 4.68 3.89 13.82
CA SER A 162 3.37 3.27 13.65
C SER A 162 2.28 3.83 14.56
N ASP A 163 2.65 4.67 15.55
CA ASP A 163 1.76 5.12 16.64
C ASP A 163 1.02 3.95 17.33
N ILE A 164 1.54 2.72 17.21
CA ILE A 164 1.01 1.53 17.86
C ILE A 164 1.59 1.50 19.26
N GLU A 165 0.76 1.85 20.26
CA GLU A 165 1.08 1.59 21.66
C GLU A 165 1.21 0.07 21.88
N GLU A 166 2.21 -0.38 22.65
CA GLU A 166 2.49 -1.79 22.96
C GLU A 166 1.41 -2.44 23.88
N GLU A 167 0.13 -2.34 23.53
CA GLU A 167 -0.96 -3.04 24.22
C GLU A 167 -1.57 -4.13 23.34
N PHE A 168 -0.90 -5.29 23.27
CA PHE A 168 -1.52 -6.60 23.00
C PHE A 168 -0.78 -7.75 23.69
#